data_AF-A0A8S4QQH6-F1
#
_entry.id   AF-A0A8S4QQH6-F1
#
_cell.length_a   1.000
_cell.length_b   1.000
_cell.length_c   1.000
_cell.angle_alpha   90.00
_cell.angle_beta   90.00
_cell.angle_gamma   90.00
#
_symmetry.space_group_name_H-M   'P 1'
#
loop_
_entity.id
_entity.type
_entity.pdbx_description
1 polymer ?
#
loop_
_entity_poly.entity_id
_entity_poly.type
_entity_poly.pdbx_seq_one_letter_code
_entity_poly.pdbx_strand_id
1 'polypeptide(L)'
;MYDVATGEWSLVCGDTAAVGGPRLVFDHQMCLDPDTQTIYVFGGRVLPANTEELASLQYSGLYAYYIARNTWQLLLSDKHDLPAPQARVSHSMLFHPVQRRLYMFAGQRNKAQLVDLWWWDCEGGSGGARALCAAPARAPPPQGFTQRATLDPDTDEIHVLSGMSKEKDKRVYNTLWVFSLRRLTWTCVYRNDCITPNEPRPRFAHQLVYDPVRKIHYLFGGNPGTASNPRLRLDDFWSLRLRRASVHRAVDAARAALREARFRELAASPQLAPSALHYLRNDLRAVTDLNDPQQVEHFQKLATVLFAGSEKPESSARSLSGRRVRALARRRAALRQLAHSGDMAQALAAVRTSIYHAHPQQHLPRTPTATFTT
;
A
#
# COMPACT_ATOMS: atom_id res chain seq x y z
N MET A 1 33.59 2.45 8.91
CA MET A 1 33.24 1.05 8.65
C MET A 1 33.45 0.28 9.93
N TYR A 2 32.56 -0.65 10.26
CA TYR A 2 32.69 -1.52 11.42
C TYR A 2 32.92 -2.94 10.94
N ASP A 3 33.98 -3.59 11.41
CA ASP A 3 34.24 -5.00 11.14
C ASP A 3 33.62 -5.83 12.27
N VAL A 4 32.69 -6.72 11.90
CA VAL A 4 31.95 -7.54 12.87
C VAL A 4 32.79 -8.70 13.42
N ALA A 5 33.81 -9.16 12.69
CA ALA A 5 34.67 -10.26 13.11
C ALA A 5 35.74 -9.79 14.09
N THR A 6 36.34 -8.62 13.84
CA THR A 6 37.35 -8.04 14.74
C THR A 6 36.74 -7.14 15.82
N GLY A 7 35.54 -6.62 15.60
CA GLY A 7 34.87 -5.70 16.51
C GLY A 7 35.41 -4.27 16.45
N GLU A 8 36.12 -3.89 15.38
CA GLU A 8 36.84 -2.62 15.27
C GLU A 8 36.21 -1.63 14.30
N TRP A 9 36.37 -0.34 14.60
CA TRP A 9 35.98 0.75 13.71
C TRP A 9 37.18 1.25 12.91
N SER A 10 36.98 1.41 11.61
CA SER A 10 37.91 2.14 10.72
C SER A 10 37.21 3.35 10.11
N LEU A 11 37.90 4.48 10.07
CA LEU A 11 37.42 5.68 9.37
C LEU A 11 37.66 5.50 7.87
N VAL A 12 36.59 5.60 7.06
CA VAL A 12 36.68 5.46 5.60
C VAL A 12 37.07 6.77 4.93
N CYS A 13 36.50 7.89 5.40
CA CYS A 13 36.74 9.21 4.84
C CYS A 13 36.47 10.27 5.92
N GLY A 14 37.41 11.20 6.12
CA GLY A 14 37.27 12.28 7.09
C GLY A 14 36.39 13.44 6.61
N ASP A 15 36.45 13.74 5.31
CA ASP A 15 35.61 14.75 4.66
C ASP A 15 35.20 14.26 3.27
N THR A 16 33.93 13.84 3.16
CA THR A 16 33.36 13.35 1.91
C THR A 16 33.31 14.43 0.84
N ALA A 17 33.14 15.71 1.19
CA ALA A 17 33.06 16.80 0.21
C ALA A 17 34.40 17.04 -0.48
N ALA A 18 35.51 16.95 0.27
CA ALA A 18 36.86 17.12 -0.25
C ALA A 18 37.23 16.07 -1.33
N VAL A 19 36.55 14.92 -1.34
CA VAL A 19 36.78 13.83 -2.29
C VAL A 19 35.62 13.62 -3.28
N GLY A 20 34.82 14.67 -3.51
CA GLY A 20 33.76 14.69 -4.52
C GLY A 20 32.43 14.05 -4.09
N GLY A 21 32.30 13.70 -2.81
CA GLY A 21 31.08 13.22 -2.18
C GLY A 21 30.16 14.34 -1.66
N PRO A 22 29.08 13.98 -0.93
CA PRO A 22 28.18 14.96 -0.36
C PRO A 22 28.86 15.79 0.74
N ARG A 23 28.39 17.04 0.90
CA ARG A 23 28.73 17.88 2.07
C ARG A 23 28.11 17.32 3.36
N LEU A 24 28.39 17.96 4.48
CA LEU A 24 27.76 17.66 5.76
C LEU A 24 26.23 17.80 5.67
N VAL A 25 25.53 16.66 5.71
CA VAL A 25 24.09 16.56 5.44
C VAL A 25 23.34 15.80 6.52
N PHE A 26 22.10 16.21 6.79
CA PHE A 26 21.18 15.49 7.68
C PHE A 26 19.82 15.23 7.03
N ASP A 27 19.11 14.21 7.53
CA ASP A 27 17.83 13.74 6.99
C ASP A 27 17.89 13.31 5.50
N HIS A 28 19.07 12.84 5.08
CA HIS A 28 19.29 12.17 3.80
C HIS A 28 18.84 10.70 3.89
N GLN A 29 18.72 10.03 2.76
CA GLN A 29 18.48 8.58 2.71
C GLN A 29 19.66 7.88 2.02
N MET A 30 19.89 6.62 2.41
CA MET A 30 20.95 5.78 1.85
C MET A 30 20.39 4.43 1.43
N CYS A 31 20.90 3.86 0.34
CA CYS A 31 20.63 2.50 -0.09
C CYS A 31 21.93 1.84 -0.58
N LEU A 32 22.03 0.52 -0.46
CA LEU A 32 23.14 -0.27 -0.96
C LEU A 32 22.65 -1.14 -2.13
N ASP A 33 23.37 -1.09 -3.23
CA ASP A 33 23.36 -2.12 -4.26
C ASP A 33 24.48 -3.13 -3.94
N PRO A 34 24.14 -4.32 -3.43
CA PRO A 34 25.15 -5.30 -3.00
C PRO A 34 25.91 -5.92 -4.18
N ASP A 35 25.28 -6.01 -5.36
CA ASP A 35 25.87 -6.69 -6.53
C ASP A 35 27.02 -5.88 -7.11
N THR A 36 26.85 -4.55 -7.15
CA THR A 36 27.88 -3.61 -7.63
C THR A 36 28.71 -3.00 -6.51
N GLN A 37 28.38 -3.29 -5.25
CA GLN A 37 28.97 -2.67 -4.07
C GLN A 37 28.92 -1.14 -4.14
N THR A 38 27.74 -0.60 -4.47
CA THR A 38 27.52 0.84 -4.61
C THR A 38 26.57 1.35 -3.53
N ILE A 39 27.01 2.36 -2.77
CA ILE A 39 26.15 3.08 -1.83
C ILE A 39 25.60 4.32 -2.53
N TYR A 40 24.28 4.43 -2.56
CA TYR A 40 23.58 5.61 -3.07
C TYR A 40 23.13 6.49 -1.90
N VAL A 41 23.33 7.80 -2.04
CA VAL A 41 22.94 8.80 -1.03
C VAL A 41 22.15 9.91 -1.71
N PHE A 42 20.95 10.21 -1.21
CA PHE A 42 20.09 11.25 -1.79
C PHE A 42 19.43 12.13 -0.74
N GLY A 43 19.30 13.41 -1.08
CA GLY A 43 18.49 14.35 -0.33
C GLY A 43 19.12 14.78 0.99
N GLY A 44 18.27 15.22 1.91
CA GLY A 44 18.71 15.84 3.14
C GLY A 44 19.05 17.32 2.97
N ARG A 45 19.22 18.00 4.10
CA ARG A 45 19.66 19.40 4.17
C ARG A 45 21.15 19.47 4.38
N VAL A 46 21.80 20.34 3.62
CA VAL A 46 23.20 20.66 3.84
C VAL A 46 23.30 21.63 5.02
N LEU A 47 24.22 21.38 5.94
CA LEU A 47 24.51 22.30 7.03
C LEU A 47 25.24 23.53 6.45
N PRO A 48 24.75 24.76 6.69
CA PRO A 48 25.43 25.97 6.24
C PRO A 48 26.82 26.08 6.87
N ALA A 49 27.83 26.42 6.07
CA ALA A 49 29.18 26.65 6.56
C ALA A 49 29.39 28.07 7.11
N ASN A 50 28.53 29.02 6.72
CA ASN A 50 28.63 30.43 7.12
C ASN A 50 27.25 31.12 7.19
N THR A 51 27.24 32.36 7.67
CA THR A 51 26.02 33.17 7.86
C THR A 51 25.35 33.58 6.55
N GLU A 52 26.09 33.63 5.43
CA GLU A 52 25.53 33.98 4.12
C GLU A 52 24.71 32.81 3.54
N GLU A 53 25.15 31.56 3.77
CA GLU A 53 24.41 30.36 3.38
C GLU A 53 23.12 30.16 4.18
N LEU A 54 22.93 30.83 5.32
CA LEU A 54 21.64 30.81 6.05
C LEU A 54 20.49 31.44 5.24
N ALA A 55 20.80 32.32 4.28
CA ALA A 55 19.79 33.02 3.50
C ALA A 55 18.98 32.10 2.58
N SER A 56 19.53 30.94 2.20
CA SER A 56 18.86 29.98 1.32
C SER A 56 19.06 28.53 1.77
N LEU A 57 17.96 27.79 1.90
CA LEU A 57 18.04 26.36 2.25
C LEU A 57 18.70 25.58 1.13
N GLN A 58 19.78 24.87 1.47
CA GLN A 58 20.53 24.03 0.55
C GLN A 58 20.24 22.54 0.81
N TYR A 59 20.16 21.75 -0.26
CA TYR A 59 19.89 20.32 -0.20
C TYR A 59 20.99 19.55 -0.93
N SER A 60 21.14 18.26 -0.59
CA SER A 60 22.12 17.38 -1.24
C SER A 60 21.49 16.59 -2.37
N GLY A 61 22.16 16.55 -3.52
CA GLY A 61 21.75 15.77 -4.68
C GLY A 61 21.90 14.25 -4.50
N LEU A 62 21.85 13.51 -5.60
CA LEU A 62 22.09 12.06 -5.64
C LEU A 62 23.57 11.80 -5.89
N TYR A 63 24.21 11.08 -4.96
CA TYR A 63 25.57 10.61 -5.06
C TYR A 63 25.63 9.09 -5.08
N ALA A 64 26.63 8.55 -5.77
CA ALA A 64 27.05 7.17 -5.65
C ALA A 64 28.45 7.11 -5.04
N TYR A 65 28.66 6.16 -4.14
CA TYR A 65 29.95 5.79 -3.61
C TYR A 65 30.26 4.35 -3.99
N TYR A 66 31.33 4.16 -4.76
CA TYR A 66 31.77 2.85 -5.23
C TYR A 66 32.74 2.26 -4.21
N ILE A 67 32.28 1.29 -3.42
CA ILE A 67 33.04 0.73 -2.29
C ILE A 67 34.38 0.17 -2.77
N ALA A 68 34.37 -0.63 -3.83
CA ALA A 68 35.58 -1.28 -4.36
C ALA A 68 36.67 -0.29 -4.81
N ARG A 69 36.28 0.91 -5.26
CA ARG A 69 37.20 1.94 -5.77
C ARG A 69 37.46 3.06 -4.76
N ASN A 70 36.72 3.08 -3.64
CA ASN A 70 36.71 4.15 -2.66
C ASN A 70 36.50 5.54 -3.31
N THR A 71 35.58 5.65 -4.26
CA THR A 71 35.34 6.89 -5.02
C THR A 71 33.90 7.33 -4.98
N TRP A 72 33.71 8.66 -4.95
CA TRP A 72 32.39 9.29 -5.06
C TRP A 72 32.13 9.75 -6.49
N GLN A 73 30.85 9.76 -6.86
CA GLN A 73 30.33 10.37 -8.08
C GLN A 73 29.02 11.09 -7.78
N LEU A 74 28.93 12.35 -8.21
CA LEU A 74 27.66 13.07 -8.26
C LEU A 74 26.86 12.58 -9.48
N LEU A 75 25.68 12.00 -9.25
CA LEU A 75 24.78 11.51 -10.28
C LEU A 75 23.71 12.53 -10.68
N LEU A 76 23.20 13.29 -9.70
CA LEU A 76 22.21 14.33 -9.91
C LEU A 76 22.46 15.48 -8.93
N SER A 77 22.75 16.68 -9.43
CA SER A 77 22.83 17.89 -8.61
C SER A 77 21.46 18.24 -8.01
N ASP A 78 21.41 19.02 -6.92
CA ASP A 78 20.12 19.55 -6.42
C ASP A 78 19.50 20.57 -7.39
N LYS A 79 20.34 21.45 -7.93
CA LYS A 79 19.93 22.43 -8.94
C LYS A 79 20.10 21.81 -10.32
N HIS A 80 18.98 21.51 -10.97
CA HIS A 80 18.91 20.96 -12.32
C HIS A 80 17.57 21.27 -12.96
N ASP A 81 17.52 21.25 -14.29
CA ASP A 81 16.28 21.40 -15.08
C ASP A 81 15.76 20.06 -15.62
N LEU A 82 16.40 18.95 -15.23
CA LEU A 82 15.99 17.60 -15.64
C LEU A 82 14.61 17.21 -15.07
N PRO A 83 13.83 16.39 -15.77
CA PRO A 83 12.60 15.78 -15.25
C PRO A 83 12.95 14.68 -14.23
N ALA A 84 13.50 15.10 -13.10
CA ALA A 84 14.09 14.26 -12.06
C ALA A 84 13.66 14.77 -10.66
N PRO A 85 13.75 13.95 -9.61
CA PRO A 85 13.39 14.38 -8.28
C PRO A 85 14.36 15.45 -7.76
N GLN A 86 13.81 16.61 -7.36
CA GLN A 86 14.57 17.57 -6.57
C GLN A 86 14.89 17.00 -5.18
N ALA A 87 16.04 17.37 -4.62
CA ALA A 87 16.44 16.93 -3.30
C ALA A 87 15.45 17.38 -2.22
N ARG A 88 15.32 16.58 -1.16
CA ARG A 88 14.24 16.75 -0.18
C ARG A 88 14.58 16.06 1.13
N VAL A 89 13.87 16.45 2.18
CA VAL A 89 13.97 15.86 3.53
C VAL A 89 12.79 14.94 3.79
N SER A 90 12.93 14.04 4.77
CA SER A 90 11.87 13.15 5.26
C SER A 90 11.19 12.27 4.19
N HIS A 91 11.89 12.00 3.09
CA HIS A 91 11.46 11.11 2.02
C HIS A 91 11.88 9.67 2.33
N SER A 92 11.32 8.72 1.58
CA SER A 92 11.82 7.34 1.57
C SER A 92 12.61 7.08 0.30
N MET A 93 13.73 6.38 0.42
CA MET A 93 14.52 5.87 -0.71
C MET A 93 14.64 4.34 -0.57
N LEU A 94 14.40 3.62 -1.66
CA LEU A 94 14.39 2.15 -1.70
C LEU A 94 15.14 1.66 -2.94
N PHE A 95 15.98 0.65 -2.80
CA PHE A 95 16.65 0.01 -3.94
C PHE A 95 15.94 -1.30 -4.32
N HIS A 96 15.61 -1.44 -5.61
CA HIS A 96 15.05 -2.65 -6.16
C HIS A 96 16.16 -3.50 -6.81
N PRO A 97 16.56 -4.65 -6.23
CA PRO A 97 17.69 -5.43 -6.71
C PRO A 97 17.48 -6.01 -8.12
N VAL A 98 16.27 -6.50 -8.42
CA VAL A 98 15.99 -7.08 -9.75
C VAL A 98 15.88 -6.03 -10.86
N GLN A 99 15.14 -4.94 -10.62
CA GLN A 99 14.99 -3.86 -11.61
C GLN A 99 16.18 -2.90 -11.64
N ARG A 100 17.09 -2.99 -10.65
CA ARG A 100 18.26 -2.12 -10.45
C ARG A 100 17.89 -0.64 -10.49
N ARG A 101 16.88 -0.28 -9.69
CA ARG A 101 16.29 1.06 -9.60
C ARG A 101 16.28 1.58 -8.17
N LEU A 102 16.53 2.87 -8.01
CA LEU A 102 16.23 3.60 -6.78
C LEU A 102 14.85 4.21 -6.88
N TYR A 103 13.95 3.89 -5.97
CA TYR A 103 12.65 4.54 -5.82
C TYR A 103 12.72 5.62 -4.75
N MET A 104 12.18 6.79 -5.06
CA MET A 104 12.10 7.93 -4.14
C MET A 104 10.65 8.33 -3.99
N PHE A 105 10.15 8.28 -2.75
CA PHE A 105 8.76 8.57 -2.45
C PHE A 105 8.62 9.72 -1.45
N ALA A 106 7.77 10.67 -1.83
CA ALA A 106 7.26 11.74 -0.97
C ALA A 106 8.38 12.60 -0.34
N GLY A 107 8.09 13.19 0.82
CA GLY A 107 9.02 14.02 1.58
C GLY A 107 8.64 15.49 1.56
N GLN A 108 9.59 16.35 1.90
CA GLN A 108 9.38 17.79 1.99
C GLN A 108 10.54 18.54 1.36
N ARG A 109 10.22 19.57 0.59
CA ARG A 109 11.18 20.57 0.13
C ARG A 109 10.64 21.94 0.50
N ASN A 110 11.46 22.72 1.21
CA ASN A 110 11.07 24.01 1.77
C ASN A 110 9.80 23.87 2.63
N LYS A 111 8.71 24.57 2.28
CA LYS A 111 7.40 24.45 2.95
C LYS A 111 6.46 23.46 2.25
N ALA A 112 6.82 22.98 1.05
CA ALA A 112 6.01 22.09 0.23
C ALA A 112 6.15 20.63 0.66
N GLN A 113 5.01 19.97 0.88
CA GLN A 113 4.94 18.52 1.05
C GLN A 113 4.81 17.86 -0.32
N LEU A 114 5.56 16.79 -0.51
CA LEU A 114 5.64 16.05 -1.75
C LEU A 114 5.05 14.66 -1.51
N VAL A 115 4.28 14.17 -2.47
CA VAL A 115 3.65 12.82 -2.48
C VAL A 115 3.82 12.15 -3.85
N ASP A 116 4.85 12.59 -4.57
CA ASP A 116 5.31 12.08 -5.84
C ASP A 116 6.14 10.79 -5.66
N LEU A 117 6.18 9.98 -6.71
CA LEU A 117 6.99 8.77 -6.80
C LEU A 117 7.89 8.85 -8.04
N TRP A 118 9.19 8.80 -7.79
CA TRP A 118 10.24 8.83 -8.79
C TRP A 118 11.05 7.55 -8.77
N TRP A 119 11.71 7.25 -9.88
CA TRP A 119 12.78 6.26 -9.85
C TRP A 119 13.99 6.67 -10.69
N TRP A 120 15.14 6.09 -10.36
CA TRP A 120 16.42 6.25 -11.05
C TRP A 120 16.96 4.90 -11.51
N ASP A 121 17.18 4.72 -12.82
CA ASP A 121 17.80 3.51 -13.39
C ASP A 121 19.30 3.51 -13.07
N CYS A 122 19.79 2.46 -12.43
CA CYS A 122 21.20 2.35 -12.07
C CYS A 122 22.06 1.72 -13.18
N GLU A 123 21.45 1.03 -14.15
CA GLU A 123 22.17 0.31 -15.23
C GLU A 123 22.36 1.11 -16.53
N GLY A 124 21.71 2.26 -16.69
CA GLY A 124 21.71 3.00 -17.95
C GLY A 124 22.76 4.10 -18.00
N GLY A 125 23.88 3.86 -18.68
CA GLY A 125 24.69 4.94 -19.25
C GLY A 125 23.77 5.92 -19.99
N SER A 126 23.81 7.20 -19.60
CA SER A 126 23.08 8.31 -20.23
C SER A 126 21.53 8.28 -20.17
N GLY A 127 20.90 7.30 -19.52
CA GLY A 127 19.43 7.10 -19.55
C GLY A 127 18.59 7.95 -18.57
N GLY A 128 19.22 8.53 -17.55
CA GLY A 128 18.65 9.51 -16.62
C GLY A 128 17.49 9.03 -15.71
N ALA A 129 17.15 9.85 -14.71
CA ALA A 129 15.97 9.68 -13.87
C ALA A 129 14.69 9.58 -14.70
N ARG A 130 13.70 8.81 -14.25
CA ARG A 130 12.35 8.81 -14.84
C ARG A 130 11.27 8.98 -13.79
N ALA A 131 10.27 9.80 -14.13
CA ALA A 131 9.08 10.01 -13.31
C ALA A 131 8.09 8.86 -13.51
N LEU A 132 7.47 8.37 -12.44
CA LEU A 132 6.41 7.38 -12.53
C LEU A 132 5.06 7.91 -12.03
N CYS A 133 5.06 8.83 -11.06
CA CYS A 133 3.82 9.48 -10.62
C CYS A 133 4.10 10.89 -10.07
N ALA A 134 3.74 11.94 -10.81
CA ALA A 134 3.76 13.32 -10.32
C ALA A 134 2.46 13.72 -9.56
N ALA A 135 1.33 13.01 -9.79
CA ALA A 135 0.06 12.92 -9.02
C ALA A 135 -1.13 12.54 -9.96
N PRO A 136 -2.30 12.09 -9.44
CA PRO A 136 -2.53 10.96 -8.55
C PRO A 136 -3.01 9.73 -9.36
N ALA A 137 -2.21 8.66 -9.41
CA ALA A 137 -2.76 7.34 -9.69
C ALA A 137 -3.64 6.93 -8.50
N ARG A 138 -4.96 7.13 -8.62
CA ARG A 138 -6.01 6.77 -7.65
C ARG A 138 -5.58 6.89 -6.17
N ALA A 139 -5.68 8.13 -5.65
CA ALA A 139 -5.43 8.56 -4.27
C ALA A 139 -4.17 7.96 -3.60
N PRO A 140 -2.99 8.61 -3.72
CA PRO A 140 -1.81 8.25 -2.91
C PRO A 140 -2.12 8.37 -1.41
N PRO A 141 -1.23 7.85 -0.54
CA PRO A 141 -1.33 8.07 0.91
C PRO A 141 -1.55 9.56 1.22
N PRO A 142 -2.40 9.89 2.22
CA PRO A 142 -2.60 11.27 2.63
C PRO A 142 -1.27 11.96 2.94
N GLN A 143 -1.19 13.25 2.63
CA GLN A 143 -0.01 14.06 2.95
C GLN A 143 0.28 13.97 4.44
N GLY A 144 1.46 13.45 4.78
CA GLY A 144 1.84 13.18 6.14
C GLY A 144 3.34 13.32 6.35
N PHE A 145 3.71 13.60 7.59
CA PHE A 145 5.11 13.58 8.01
C PHE A 145 5.51 12.17 8.42
N THR A 146 6.80 11.86 8.32
CA THR A 146 7.41 10.64 8.89
C THR A 146 6.85 9.33 8.34
N GLN A 147 6.56 9.26 7.04
CA GLN A 147 6.29 7.96 6.42
C GLN A 147 7.55 7.10 6.39
N ARG A 148 7.36 5.79 6.56
CA ARG A 148 8.39 4.79 6.31
C ARG A 148 7.91 3.88 5.21
N ALA A 149 8.74 3.73 4.18
CA ALA A 149 8.49 2.82 3.09
C ALA A 149 9.41 1.60 3.16
N THR A 150 8.93 0.48 2.65
CA THR A 150 9.69 -0.76 2.44
C THR A 150 9.35 -1.33 1.08
N LEU A 151 10.20 -2.19 0.51
CA LEU A 151 10.01 -2.80 -0.81
C LEU A 151 10.07 -4.32 -0.70
N ASP A 152 9.12 -5.00 -1.34
CA ASP A 152 9.23 -6.42 -1.65
C ASP A 152 9.57 -6.61 -3.14
N PRO A 153 10.80 -7.03 -3.49
CA PRO A 153 11.20 -7.19 -4.88
C PRO A 153 10.54 -8.39 -5.57
N ASP A 154 10.10 -9.40 -4.83
CA ASP A 154 9.49 -10.60 -5.43
C ASP A 154 8.06 -10.31 -5.90
N THR A 155 7.38 -9.41 -5.18
CA THR A 155 6.01 -9.01 -5.49
C THR A 155 5.90 -7.64 -6.16
N ASP A 156 7.04 -6.99 -6.46
CA ASP A 156 7.10 -5.65 -7.06
C ASP A 156 6.22 -4.63 -6.29
N GLU A 157 6.36 -4.59 -4.98
CA GLU A 157 5.45 -3.84 -4.10
C GLU A 157 6.16 -2.94 -3.11
N ILE A 158 5.81 -1.65 -3.14
CA ILE A 158 6.23 -0.68 -2.14
C ILE A 158 5.13 -0.59 -1.07
N HIS A 159 5.51 -0.79 0.18
CA HIS A 159 4.63 -0.67 1.34
C HIS A 159 4.96 0.62 2.07
N VAL A 160 3.96 1.44 2.35
CA VAL A 160 4.12 2.73 3.06
C VAL A 160 3.23 2.74 4.29
N LEU A 161 3.84 2.82 5.46
CA LEU A 161 3.14 3.08 6.71
C LEU A 161 3.20 4.59 7.00
N SER A 162 2.02 5.20 7.11
CA SER A 162 1.85 6.62 7.46
C SER A 162 1.11 6.77 8.78
N GLY A 163 1.59 7.69 9.61
CA GLY A 163 1.22 7.84 11.03
C GLY A 163 0.51 9.14 11.41
N MET A 164 0.61 10.18 10.58
CA MET A 164 0.11 11.52 10.91
C MET A 164 -0.43 12.20 9.66
N SER A 165 -1.69 12.63 9.70
CA SER A 165 -2.23 13.53 8.68
C SER A 165 -2.15 14.97 9.13
N LYS A 166 -1.87 15.84 8.15
CA LYS A 166 -1.96 17.29 8.29
C LYS A 166 -3.39 17.83 8.15
N GLU A 167 -4.39 16.96 8.06
CA GLU A 167 -5.81 17.33 8.14
C GLU A 167 -6.10 18.19 9.38
N LYS A 168 -7.16 19.00 9.29
CA LYS A 168 -7.47 20.11 10.22
C LYS A 168 -7.40 19.74 11.72
N ASP A 169 -7.54 18.46 12.06
CA ASP A 169 -7.56 17.97 13.45
C ASP A 169 -6.26 17.32 13.95
N LYS A 170 -5.13 17.41 13.21
CA LYS A 170 -3.84 16.80 13.58
C LYS A 170 -3.97 15.35 14.09
N ARG A 171 -4.85 14.58 13.47
CA ARG A 171 -5.19 13.24 13.96
C ARG A 171 -4.08 12.26 13.61
N VAL A 172 -3.63 11.51 14.60
CA VAL A 172 -2.68 10.39 14.44
C VAL A 172 -3.49 9.15 14.10
N TYR A 173 -3.10 8.46 13.03
CA TYR A 173 -3.70 7.19 12.61
C TYR A 173 -2.64 6.37 11.91
N ASN A 174 -2.75 5.05 11.95
CA ASN A 174 -1.92 4.17 11.14
C ASN A 174 -2.65 3.88 9.84
N THR A 175 -2.01 4.14 8.70
CA THR A 175 -2.47 3.64 7.40
C THR A 175 -1.36 2.93 6.68
N LEU A 176 -1.63 1.72 6.21
CA LEU A 176 -0.71 0.98 5.35
C LEU A 176 -1.23 1.00 3.92
N TRP A 177 -0.38 1.51 3.05
CA TRP A 177 -0.62 1.60 1.63
C TRP A 177 0.34 0.69 0.88
N VAL A 178 -0.16 0.05 -0.17
CA VAL A 178 0.63 -0.77 -1.08
C VAL A 178 0.58 -0.13 -2.46
N PHE A 179 1.76 0.13 -3.02
CA PHE A 179 1.91 0.50 -4.42
C PHE A 179 2.39 -0.70 -5.21
N SER A 180 1.62 -1.09 -6.22
CA SER A 180 2.02 -2.13 -7.17
C SER A 180 2.86 -1.51 -8.29
N LEU A 181 4.14 -1.88 -8.41
CA LEU A 181 4.99 -1.41 -9.51
C LEU A 181 4.58 -2.03 -10.86
N ARG A 182 3.83 -3.14 -10.86
CA ARG A 182 3.27 -3.73 -12.08
C ARG A 182 2.04 -3.00 -12.61
N ARG A 183 1.15 -2.58 -11.71
CA ARG A 183 -0.12 -1.91 -12.09
C ARG A 183 -0.04 -0.39 -12.03
N LEU A 184 0.98 0.15 -11.37
CA LEU A 184 1.17 1.57 -11.09
C LEU A 184 0.00 2.18 -10.31
N THR A 185 -0.51 1.44 -9.33
CA THR A 185 -1.68 1.83 -8.53
C THR A 185 -1.42 1.70 -7.04
N TRP A 186 -1.91 2.68 -6.29
CA TRP A 186 -2.00 2.64 -4.83
C TRP A 186 -3.24 1.88 -4.35
N THR A 187 -3.12 1.20 -3.22
CA THR A 187 -4.24 0.59 -2.49
C THR A 187 -4.01 0.71 -0.99
N CYS A 188 -4.97 1.27 -0.27
CA CYS A 188 -4.98 1.24 1.20
C CYS A 188 -5.45 -0.14 1.66
N VAL A 189 -4.59 -0.86 2.39
CA VAL A 189 -4.88 -2.23 2.84
C VAL A 189 -5.18 -2.32 4.34
N TYR A 190 -4.80 -1.29 5.10
CA TYR A 190 -5.06 -1.20 6.53
C TYR A 190 -5.20 0.25 6.96
N ARG A 191 -6.16 0.51 7.85
CA ARG A 191 -6.37 1.79 8.52
C ARG A 191 -6.81 1.51 9.95
N ASN A 192 -6.13 2.15 10.90
CA ASN A 192 -6.51 2.13 12.30
C ASN A 192 -6.38 3.53 12.90
N ASP A 193 -7.46 4.02 13.48
CA ASP A 193 -7.59 5.31 14.16
C ASP A 193 -8.02 5.14 15.63
N CYS A 194 -8.01 3.91 16.15
CA CYS A 194 -8.43 3.53 17.48
C CYS A 194 -7.30 2.83 18.26
N ILE A 195 -7.46 2.78 19.59
CA ILE A 195 -6.55 2.05 20.47
C ILE A 195 -7.21 0.73 20.83
N THR A 196 -6.67 -0.37 20.31
CA THR A 196 -7.09 -1.74 20.63
C THR A 196 -5.88 -2.56 21.08
N PRO A 197 -6.05 -3.60 21.91
CA PRO A 197 -4.92 -4.40 22.40
C PRO A 197 -4.27 -5.27 21.31
N ASN A 198 -4.98 -5.54 20.21
CA ASN A 198 -4.53 -6.48 19.17
C ASN A 198 -3.87 -5.79 17.97
N GLU A 199 -3.71 -4.47 18.01
CA GLU A 199 -3.14 -3.70 16.90
C GLU A 199 -2.23 -2.59 17.43
N PRO A 200 -1.22 -2.18 16.65
CA PRO A 200 -0.37 -1.07 17.03
C PRO A 200 -1.22 0.20 17.13
N ARG A 201 -1.14 0.84 18.30
CA ARG A 201 -1.65 2.21 18.50
C ARG A 201 -1.20 3.13 17.36
N PRO A 202 -2.06 4.04 16.86
CA PRO A 202 -1.69 5.14 15.98
C PRO A 202 -0.40 5.84 16.40
N ARG A 203 0.57 5.97 15.47
CA ARG A 203 1.90 6.51 15.79
C ARG A 203 2.62 7.13 14.60
N PHE A 204 3.43 8.15 14.86
CA PHE A 204 4.37 8.73 13.91
C PHE A 204 5.80 8.63 14.44
N ALA A 205 6.80 9.02 13.63
CA ALA A 205 8.22 8.91 14.01
C ALA A 205 8.61 7.50 14.52
N HIS A 206 8.00 6.47 13.94
CA HIS A 206 8.28 5.06 14.20
C HIS A 206 9.35 4.53 13.23
N GLN A 207 9.89 3.35 13.52
CA GLN A 207 10.72 2.61 12.57
C GLN A 207 9.97 1.40 12.02
N LEU A 208 10.04 1.21 10.71
CA LEU A 208 9.47 0.07 10.00
C LEU A 208 10.57 -0.59 9.16
N VAL A 209 10.76 -1.89 9.33
CA VAL A 209 11.70 -2.69 8.55
C VAL A 209 10.98 -3.90 7.96
N TYR A 210 11.51 -4.46 6.88
CA TYR A 210 10.91 -5.59 6.16
C TYR A 210 11.92 -6.71 5.98
N ASP A 211 11.52 -7.92 6.35
CA ASP A 211 12.24 -9.17 6.07
C ASP A 211 11.74 -9.74 4.73
N PRO A 212 12.52 -9.63 3.64
CA PRO A 212 12.09 -10.11 2.33
C PRO A 212 12.05 -11.63 2.22
N VAL A 213 12.72 -12.38 3.11
CA VAL A 213 12.71 -13.84 3.10
C VAL A 213 11.47 -14.36 3.80
N ARG A 214 11.17 -13.85 4.99
CA ARG A 214 9.99 -14.27 5.77
C ARG A 214 8.70 -13.56 5.37
N LYS A 215 8.79 -12.49 4.57
CA LYS A 215 7.68 -11.63 4.18
C LYS A 215 6.97 -11.01 5.39
N ILE A 216 7.75 -10.50 6.34
CA ILE A 216 7.27 -9.91 7.61
C ILE A 216 7.77 -8.47 7.72
N HIS A 217 6.88 -7.56 8.08
CA HIS A 217 7.23 -6.22 8.52
C HIS A 217 7.39 -6.19 10.03
N TYR A 218 8.38 -5.46 10.52
CA TYR A 218 8.57 -5.21 11.95
C TYR A 218 8.48 -3.71 12.22
N LEU A 219 7.64 -3.34 13.19
CA LEU A 219 7.35 -1.98 13.61
C LEU A 219 7.81 -1.81 15.06
N PHE A 220 8.60 -0.77 15.32
CA PHE A 220 9.09 -0.47 16.65
C PHE A 220 8.85 0.99 17.03
N GLY A 221 8.38 1.17 18.27
CA GLY A 221 8.30 2.44 18.95
C GLY A 221 7.52 3.53 18.22
N GLY A 222 7.86 4.79 18.49
CA GLY A 222 7.26 5.97 17.87
C GLY A 222 6.53 6.88 18.86
N ASN A 223 5.80 7.86 18.34
CA ASN A 223 5.07 8.86 19.10
C ASN A 223 3.56 8.76 18.80
N PRO A 224 2.71 8.57 19.83
CA PRO A 224 1.26 8.45 19.63
C PRO A 224 0.54 9.80 19.46
N GLY A 225 1.24 10.93 19.58
CA GLY A 225 0.69 12.28 19.44
C GLY A 225 -0.34 12.67 20.50
N THR A 226 -0.25 12.06 21.68
CA THR A 226 -1.15 12.34 22.80
C THR A 226 -0.89 13.75 23.35
N ALA A 227 -1.85 14.66 23.16
CA ALA A 227 -1.70 16.07 23.55
C ALA A 227 -1.47 16.26 25.07
N SER A 228 -2.10 15.43 25.90
CA SER A 228 -1.92 15.46 27.36
C SER A 228 -0.55 14.94 27.82
N ASN A 229 0.17 14.20 26.97
CA ASN A 229 1.50 13.70 27.28
C ASN A 229 2.41 13.75 26.03
N PRO A 230 2.92 14.95 25.66
CA PRO A 230 3.70 15.12 24.43
C PRO A 230 5.06 14.41 24.46
N ARG A 231 5.53 14.02 25.65
CA ARG A 231 6.79 13.29 25.84
C ARG A 231 6.60 11.77 25.76
N LEU A 232 5.37 11.27 25.70
CA LEU A 232 5.11 9.84 25.57
C LEU A 232 5.80 9.28 24.31
N ARG A 233 6.57 8.21 24.51
CA ARG A 233 7.17 7.40 23.44
C ARG A 233 6.76 5.95 23.65
N LEU A 234 6.53 5.27 22.55
CA LEU A 234 6.22 3.86 22.54
C LEU A 234 7.53 3.07 22.45
N ASP A 235 7.56 1.92 23.10
CA ASP A 235 8.65 0.94 23.17
C ASP A 235 8.16 -0.47 22.81
N ASP A 236 6.93 -0.58 22.29
CA ASP A 236 6.34 -1.83 21.82
C ASP A 236 6.93 -2.25 20.46
N PHE A 237 7.00 -3.57 20.26
CA PHE A 237 7.48 -4.21 19.06
C PHE A 237 6.36 -5.03 18.44
N TRP A 238 6.12 -4.81 17.15
CA TRP A 238 5.03 -5.45 16.41
C TRP A 238 5.58 -6.11 15.17
N SER A 239 5.00 -7.25 14.82
CA SER A 239 5.19 -7.89 13.52
C SER A 239 3.89 -7.83 12.72
N LEU A 240 4.02 -7.67 11.40
CA LEU A 240 2.90 -7.65 10.46
C LEU A 240 3.20 -8.61 9.32
N ARG A 241 2.24 -9.51 9.06
CA ARG A 241 2.25 -10.34 7.85
C ARG A 241 1.06 -9.98 6.97
N LEU A 242 1.34 -9.59 5.73
CA LEU A 242 0.31 -9.35 4.73
C LEU A 242 -0.06 -10.68 4.07
N ARG A 243 -1.30 -11.13 4.27
CA ARG A 243 -1.82 -12.35 3.63
C ARG A 243 -2.64 -11.98 2.40
N ARG A 244 -2.25 -12.51 1.25
CA ARG A 244 -3.06 -12.44 0.02
C ARG A 244 -3.95 -13.67 -0.06
N ALA A 245 -5.21 -13.45 -0.43
CA ALA A 245 -6.06 -14.56 -0.83
C ALA A 245 -5.44 -15.25 -2.05
N SER A 246 -5.29 -16.58 -2.00
CA SER A 246 -4.83 -17.33 -3.17
C SER A 246 -5.87 -17.24 -4.28
N VAL A 247 -5.43 -17.34 -5.54
CA VAL A 247 -6.33 -17.36 -6.70
C VAL A 247 -7.36 -18.48 -6.54
N HIS A 248 -6.93 -19.66 -6.07
CA HIS A 248 -7.82 -20.78 -5.76
C HIS A 248 -8.91 -20.36 -4.75
N ARG A 249 -8.54 -19.77 -3.61
CA ARG A 249 -9.53 -19.30 -2.62
C ARG A 249 -10.45 -18.22 -3.16
N ALA A 250 -9.95 -17.34 -4.03
CA ALA A 250 -10.79 -16.33 -4.68
C ALA A 250 -11.81 -16.96 -5.65
N VAL A 251 -11.39 -17.99 -6.40
CA VAL A 251 -12.25 -18.77 -7.28
C VAL A 251 -13.29 -19.55 -6.48
N ASP A 252 -12.90 -20.19 -5.38
CA ASP A 252 -13.82 -20.91 -4.49
C ASP A 252 -14.86 -19.97 -3.89
N ALA A 253 -14.42 -18.82 -3.38
CA ALA A 253 -15.31 -17.80 -2.84
C ALA A 253 -16.28 -17.25 -3.90
N ALA A 254 -15.79 -17.02 -5.13
CA ALA A 254 -16.65 -16.58 -6.24
C ALA A 254 -17.66 -17.66 -6.64
N ARG A 255 -17.24 -18.92 -6.68
CA ARG A 255 -18.11 -20.08 -6.95
C ARG A 255 -19.17 -20.23 -5.86
N ALA A 256 -18.79 -20.14 -4.59
CA ALA A 256 -19.70 -20.18 -3.46
C ALA A 256 -20.76 -19.07 -3.56
N ALA A 257 -20.34 -17.82 -3.82
CA ALA A 257 -21.25 -16.69 -3.99
C ALA A 257 -22.22 -16.87 -5.16
N LEU A 258 -21.76 -17.38 -6.31
CA LEU A 258 -22.62 -17.66 -7.46
C LEU A 258 -23.63 -18.77 -7.16
N ARG A 259 -23.20 -19.84 -6.47
CA ARG A 259 -24.12 -20.92 -6.08
C ARG A 259 -25.15 -20.43 -5.06
N GLU A 260 -24.74 -19.60 -4.10
CA GLU A 260 -25.65 -19.00 -3.14
C GLU A 260 -26.68 -18.07 -3.79
N ALA A 261 -26.25 -17.22 -4.74
CA ALA A 261 -27.17 -16.38 -5.51
C ALA A 261 -28.20 -17.23 -6.27
N ARG A 262 -27.75 -18.31 -6.93
CA ARG A 262 -28.64 -19.24 -7.64
C ARG A 262 -29.63 -19.94 -6.71
N PHE A 263 -29.18 -20.37 -5.53
CA PHE A 263 -30.05 -20.95 -4.53
C PHE A 263 -31.15 -19.96 -4.10
N ARG A 264 -30.79 -18.69 -3.84
CA ARG A 264 -31.79 -17.66 -3.47
C ARG A 264 -32.81 -17.41 -4.58
N GLU A 265 -32.39 -17.41 -5.85
CA GLU A 265 -33.32 -17.31 -6.98
C GLU A 265 -34.32 -18.47 -7.01
N LEU A 266 -33.86 -19.70 -6.76
CA LEU A 266 -34.72 -20.88 -6.69
C LEU A 266 -35.64 -20.83 -5.47
N ALA A 267 -35.12 -20.44 -4.31
CA ALA A 267 -35.87 -20.37 -3.05
C ALA A 267 -36.94 -19.25 -3.06
N ALA A 268 -36.74 -18.18 -3.84
CA ALA A 268 -37.70 -17.09 -3.97
C ALA A 268 -39.01 -17.50 -4.65
N SER A 269 -39.02 -18.62 -5.38
CA SER A 269 -40.22 -19.13 -6.07
C SER A 269 -40.75 -20.36 -5.34
N PRO A 270 -41.94 -20.32 -4.70
CA PRO A 270 -42.49 -21.46 -3.96
C PRO A 270 -42.60 -22.74 -4.80
N GLN A 271 -42.86 -22.60 -6.10
CA GLN A 271 -42.98 -23.71 -7.05
C GLN A 271 -41.65 -24.43 -7.30
N LEU A 272 -40.52 -23.76 -7.05
CA LEU A 272 -39.17 -24.29 -7.22
C LEU A 272 -38.56 -24.76 -5.90
N ALA A 273 -39.29 -24.73 -4.78
CA ALA A 273 -38.77 -25.10 -3.46
C ALA A 273 -38.12 -26.51 -3.41
N PRO A 274 -38.67 -27.57 -4.05
CA PRO A 274 -37.99 -28.87 -4.11
C PRO A 274 -36.64 -28.80 -4.84
N SER A 275 -36.57 -28.02 -5.92
CA SER A 275 -35.33 -27.80 -6.68
C SER A 275 -34.33 -26.98 -5.88
N ALA A 276 -34.78 -25.96 -5.15
CA ALA A 276 -33.95 -25.15 -4.26
C ALA A 276 -33.35 -26.00 -3.13
N LEU A 277 -34.15 -26.88 -2.51
CA LEU A 277 -33.68 -27.81 -1.49
C LEU A 277 -32.66 -28.81 -2.05
N HIS A 278 -32.91 -29.37 -3.24
CA HIS A 278 -31.96 -30.24 -3.92
C HIS A 278 -30.63 -29.52 -4.20
N TYR A 279 -30.70 -28.27 -4.68
CA TYR A 279 -29.53 -27.45 -4.98
C TYR A 279 -28.74 -27.07 -3.72
N LEU A 280 -29.42 -26.76 -2.62
CA LEU A 280 -28.78 -26.51 -1.32
C LEU A 280 -27.99 -27.74 -0.83
N ARG A 281 -28.60 -28.93 -0.91
CA ARG A 281 -28.02 -30.18 -0.41
C ARG A 281 -26.83 -30.67 -1.23
N ASN A 282 -26.77 -30.36 -2.52
CA ASN A 282 -25.75 -30.89 -3.43
C ASN A 282 -24.78 -29.80 -3.88
N ASP A 283 -25.24 -28.83 -4.66
CA ASP A 283 -24.39 -27.83 -5.29
C ASP A 283 -23.81 -26.85 -4.26
N LEU A 284 -24.64 -26.31 -3.39
CA LEU A 284 -24.19 -25.30 -2.41
C LEU A 284 -23.34 -25.95 -1.32
N ARG A 285 -23.76 -27.13 -0.86
CA ARG A 285 -23.01 -28.00 0.06
C ARG A 285 -21.58 -28.31 -0.42
N ALA A 286 -21.39 -28.54 -1.72
CA ALA A 286 -20.10 -28.92 -2.30
C ALA A 286 -19.08 -27.77 -2.37
N VAL A 287 -19.48 -26.53 -2.11
CA VAL A 287 -18.60 -25.34 -2.08
C VAL A 287 -18.49 -24.72 -0.69
N THR A 288 -19.15 -25.30 0.31
CA THR A 288 -19.04 -24.91 1.71
C THR A 288 -17.93 -25.69 2.37
N ASP A 289 -16.97 -25.01 2.99
CA ASP A 289 -16.00 -25.66 3.86
C ASP A 289 -16.68 -26.04 5.18
N LEU A 290 -16.79 -27.34 5.45
CA LEU A 290 -17.39 -27.85 6.67
C LEU A 290 -16.48 -27.81 7.88
N ASN A 291 -15.18 -27.61 7.66
CA ASN A 291 -14.23 -27.51 8.76
C ASN A 291 -14.17 -26.07 9.29
N ASP A 292 -14.85 -25.13 8.64
CA ASP A 292 -15.00 -23.74 9.05
C ASP A 292 -16.36 -23.55 9.76
N PRO A 293 -16.39 -23.37 11.10
CA PRO A 293 -17.62 -23.20 11.86
C PRO A 293 -18.49 -22.03 11.37
N GLN A 294 -17.87 -20.95 10.88
CA GLN A 294 -18.61 -19.79 10.38
C GLN A 294 -19.33 -20.09 9.08
N GLN A 295 -18.69 -20.83 8.18
CA GLN A 295 -19.32 -21.27 6.93
C GLN A 295 -20.42 -22.30 7.17
N VAL A 296 -20.25 -23.20 8.15
CA VAL A 296 -21.29 -24.15 8.56
C VAL A 296 -22.51 -23.42 9.11
N GLU A 297 -22.32 -22.46 10.02
CA GLU A 297 -23.41 -21.67 10.57
C GLU A 297 -24.16 -20.89 9.46
N HIS A 298 -23.41 -20.26 8.55
CA HIS A 298 -24.00 -19.55 7.41
C HIS A 298 -24.78 -20.50 6.48
N PHE A 299 -24.23 -21.67 6.18
CA PHE A 299 -24.89 -22.69 5.37
C PHE A 299 -26.19 -23.20 6.02
N GLN A 300 -26.20 -23.39 7.34
CA GLN A 300 -27.41 -23.76 8.08
C GLN A 300 -28.46 -22.64 8.02
N LYS A 301 -28.06 -21.38 8.15
CA LYS A 301 -28.97 -20.22 7.99
C LYS A 301 -29.57 -20.15 6.59
N LEU A 302 -28.86 -20.56 5.54
CA LEU A 302 -29.43 -20.59 4.19
C LEU A 302 -30.63 -21.54 4.07
N ALA A 303 -30.69 -22.61 4.86
CA ALA A 303 -31.84 -23.51 4.87
C ALA A 303 -33.15 -22.82 5.31
N THR A 304 -33.06 -21.79 6.17
CA THR A 304 -34.24 -21.06 6.66
C THR A 304 -34.88 -20.21 5.56
N VAL A 305 -34.13 -19.84 4.51
CA VAL A 305 -34.63 -19.05 3.37
C VAL A 305 -35.77 -19.77 2.64
N LEU A 306 -35.79 -21.11 2.64
CA LEU A 306 -36.88 -21.90 2.05
C LEU A 306 -38.22 -21.72 2.78
N PHE A 307 -38.17 -21.30 4.05
CA PHE A 307 -39.33 -21.19 4.95
C PHE A 307 -39.68 -19.74 5.28
N ALA A 308 -38.92 -18.77 4.78
CA ALA A 308 -39.10 -17.35 5.10
C ALA A 308 -40.45 -16.78 4.61
N GLY A 309 -41.22 -17.55 3.82
CA GLY A 309 -42.46 -17.08 3.19
C GLY A 309 -42.16 -16.05 2.11
N SER A 310 -43.04 -15.92 1.11
CA SER A 310 -42.97 -14.77 0.23
C SER A 310 -43.36 -13.54 1.06
N GLU A 311 -42.41 -12.71 1.48
CA GLU A 311 -42.78 -11.33 1.79
C GLU A 311 -43.49 -10.78 0.56
N LYS A 312 -44.73 -10.33 0.72
CA LYS A 312 -45.42 -9.59 -0.34
C LYS A 312 -44.49 -8.44 -0.71
N PRO A 313 -44.10 -8.28 -1.99
CA PRO A 313 -43.31 -7.14 -2.38
C PRO A 313 -44.14 -5.89 -2.13
N GLU A 314 -43.83 -5.13 -1.09
CA GLU A 314 -44.19 -3.73 -1.09
C GLU A 314 -43.45 -3.07 -2.27
N SER A 315 -44.26 -2.51 -3.16
CA SER A 315 -43.92 -2.00 -4.49
C SER A 315 -43.77 -3.07 -5.58
N SER A 316 -44.79 -3.13 -6.43
CA SER A 316 -44.62 -3.56 -7.82
C SER A 316 -43.42 -2.82 -8.42
N ALA A 317 -42.50 -3.57 -9.02
CA ALA A 317 -41.38 -3.00 -9.75
C ALA A 317 -41.94 -2.06 -10.83
N ARG A 318 -41.89 -0.74 -10.57
CA ARG A 318 -42.25 0.27 -11.57
C ARG A 318 -41.32 0.10 -12.76
N SER A 319 -41.89 0.01 -13.96
CA SER A 319 -41.12 0.01 -15.21
C SER A 319 -40.07 1.11 -15.17
N LEU A 320 -38.81 0.77 -15.49
CA LEU A 320 -37.73 1.74 -15.54
C LEU A 320 -38.12 2.85 -16.52
N SER A 321 -38.09 4.11 -16.07
CA SER A 321 -38.32 5.23 -16.98
C SER A 321 -37.33 5.18 -18.14
N GLY A 322 -37.72 5.65 -19.33
CA GLY A 322 -36.84 5.63 -20.51
C GLY A 322 -35.47 6.28 -20.26
N ARG A 323 -35.37 7.21 -19.30
CA ARG A 323 -34.11 7.81 -18.84
C ARG A 323 -33.23 6.80 -18.08
N ARG A 324 -33.79 5.98 -17.19
CA ARG A 324 -33.06 4.92 -16.47
C ARG A 324 -32.63 3.78 -17.39
N VAL A 325 -33.46 3.40 -18.37
CA VAL A 325 -33.11 2.41 -19.39
C VAL A 325 -31.91 2.89 -20.21
N ARG A 326 -31.92 4.15 -20.67
CA ARG A 326 -30.78 4.75 -21.39
C ARG A 326 -29.52 4.84 -20.54
N ALA A 327 -29.63 5.16 -19.25
CA ALA A 327 -28.48 5.20 -18.34
C ALA A 327 -27.86 3.80 -18.14
N LEU A 328 -28.69 2.77 -17.98
CA LEU A 328 -28.24 1.38 -17.89
C LEU A 328 -27.61 0.88 -19.19
N ALA A 329 -28.16 1.21 -20.35
CA ALA A 329 -27.59 0.87 -21.66
C ALA A 329 -26.20 1.51 -21.85
N ARG A 330 -26.05 2.80 -21.51
CA ARG A 330 -24.74 3.49 -21.55
C ARG A 330 -23.73 2.85 -20.59
N ARG A 331 -24.16 2.50 -19.37
CA ARG A 331 -23.30 1.83 -18.38
C ARG A 331 -22.87 0.45 -18.86
N ARG A 332 -23.76 -0.29 -19.53
CA ARG A 332 -23.47 -1.62 -20.10
C ARG A 332 -22.53 -1.54 -21.30
N ALA A 333 -22.64 -0.50 -22.13
CA ALA A 333 -21.70 -0.22 -23.21
C ALA A 333 -20.30 0.17 -22.69
N ALA A 334 -20.23 1.02 -21.66
CA ALA A 334 -18.98 1.39 -21.00
C ALA A 334 -18.29 0.17 -20.34
N LEU A 335 -19.06 -0.73 -19.72
CA LEU A 335 -18.55 -1.98 -19.16
C LEU A 335 -18.02 -2.95 -20.22
N ARG A 336 -18.62 -2.98 -21.42
CA ARG A 336 -18.10 -3.78 -22.55
C ARG A 336 -16.79 -3.21 -23.11
N GLN A 337 -16.64 -1.89 -23.12
CA GLN A 337 -15.36 -1.25 -23.47
C GLN A 337 -14.27 -1.51 -22.41
N LEU A 338 -14.62 -1.50 -21.11
CA LEU A 338 -13.71 -1.86 -20.02
C LEU A 338 -13.31 -3.35 -20.01
N ALA A 339 -14.16 -4.24 -20.50
CA ALA A 339 -13.85 -5.66 -20.65
C ALA A 339 -12.85 -5.94 -21.79
N HIS A 340 -12.79 -5.08 -22.82
CA HIS A 340 -11.77 -5.15 -23.87
C HIS A 340 -10.39 -4.60 -23.41
N SER A 341 -10.34 -3.85 -22.31
CA SER A 341 -9.08 -3.35 -21.71
C SER A 341 -8.47 -4.27 -20.64
N GLY A 342 -8.87 -5.54 -20.59
CA GLY A 342 -8.15 -6.58 -19.84
C GLY A 342 -8.26 -6.57 -18.31
N ASP A 343 -9.09 -5.72 -17.69
CA ASP A 343 -9.24 -5.70 -16.22
C ASP A 343 -10.49 -6.47 -15.76
N MET A 344 -10.39 -7.80 -15.80
CA MET A 344 -11.41 -8.74 -15.33
C MET A 344 -11.76 -8.51 -13.84
N ALA A 345 -10.85 -7.92 -13.05
CA ALA A 345 -11.08 -7.61 -11.64
C ALA A 345 -12.08 -6.45 -11.43
N GLN A 346 -12.11 -5.46 -12.33
CA GLN A 346 -13.11 -4.39 -12.29
C GLN A 346 -14.51 -4.87 -12.70
N ALA A 347 -14.59 -5.75 -13.71
CA ALA A 347 -15.86 -6.35 -14.11
C ALA A 347 -16.49 -7.18 -12.96
N LEU A 348 -15.67 -7.96 -12.25
CA LEU A 348 -16.10 -8.74 -11.09
C LEU A 348 -16.47 -7.87 -9.88
N ALA A 349 -15.76 -6.76 -9.65
CA ALA A 349 -16.10 -5.80 -8.59
C ALA A 349 -17.46 -5.11 -8.81
N ALA A 350 -17.88 -4.91 -10.06
CA ALA A 350 -19.13 -4.28 -10.46
C ALA A 350 -20.34 -5.22 -10.39
N VAL A 351 -20.19 -6.51 -10.71
CA VAL A 351 -21.22 -7.52 -10.45
C VAL A 351 -21.53 -7.58 -8.95
N ARG A 352 -20.48 -7.45 -8.13
CA ARG A 352 -20.57 -7.56 -6.68
C ARG A 352 -21.25 -6.34 -6.02
N THR A 353 -21.20 -5.12 -6.60
CA THR A 353 -21.96 -3.96 -6.09
C THR A 353 -23.45 -3.99 -6.42
N SER A 354 -23.87 -4.75 -7.45
CA SER A 354 -25.30 -4.94 -7.73
C SER A 354 -26.01 -5.80 -6.67
N ILE A 355 -25.26 -6.59 -5.90
CA ILE A 355 -25.78 -7.48 -4.85
C ILE A 355 -25.93 -6.74 -3.50
N TYR A 356 -25.17 -5.66 -3.27
CA TYR A 356 -25.17 -4.92 -2.00
C TYR A 356 -26.30 -3.90 -1.83
N HIS A 357 -27.12 -3.64 -2.86
CA HIS A 357 -28.27 -2.74 -2.72
C HIS A 357 -29.51 -3.39 -2.08
N ALA A 358 -29.40 -4.63 -1.58
CA ALA A 358 -30.53 -5.34 -0.98
C ALA A 358 -30.54 -5.43 0.55
N HIS A 359 -29.43 -5.38 1.31
CA HIS A 359 -29.45 -5.28 2.79
C HIS A 359 -28.06 -4.98 3.39
N PRO A 360 -27.96 -4.42 4.63
CA PRO A 360 -26.70 -3.96 5.23
C PRO A 360 -25.92 -5.09 5.92
N GLN A 361 -24.60 -4.91 5.95
CA GLN A 361 -23.60 -5.64 6.76
C GLN A 361 -23.42 -7.15 6.52
N GLN A 362 -22.58 -7.50 5.53
CA GLN A 362 -21.66 -8.65 5.64
C GLN A 362 -20.33 -8.32 4.93
N HIS A 363 -19.27 -8.21 5.74
CA HIS A 363 -17.90 -7.96 5.29
C HIS A 363 -17.27 -9.25 4.73
N LEU A 364 -17.09 -9.33 3.41
CA LEU A 364 -16.17 -10.28 2.77
C LEU A 364 -14.86 -9.53 2.47
N PRO A 365 -13.68 -10.02 2.89
CA PRO A 365 -12.43 -9.28 2.75
C PRO A 365 -12.08 -9.11 1.27
N ARG A 366 -12.01 -7.84 0.83
CA ARG A 366 -11.55 -7.43 -0.52
C ARG A 366 -10.10 -6.98 -0.54
N THR A 367 -9.42 -7.05 0.59
CA THR A 367 -8.08 -6.51 0.80
C THR A 367 -7.18 -7.59 1.39
N PRO A 368 -5.87 -7.53 1.15
CA PRO A 368 -4.93 -8.27 1.98
C PRO A 368 -5.27 -8.01 3.44
N THR A 369 -5.46 -9.06 4.23
CA THR A 369 -5.65 -8.90 5.66
C THR A 369 -4.29 -8.66 6.29
N ALA A 370 -4.12 -7.47 6.85
CA ALA A 370 -3.01 -7.14 7.73
C ALA A 370 -3.29 -7.77 9.09
N THR A 371 -2.44 -8.68 9.55
CA THR A 371 -2.52 -9.21 10.92
C THR A 371 -1.27 -8.76 11.65
N PHE A 372 -1.46 -7.97 12.71
CA PHE A 372 -0.40 -7.62 13.64
C PHE A 372 -0.32 -8.66 14.75
N THR A 373 0.89 -9.07 15.10
CA THR A 373 1.16 -9.91 16.27
C THR A 373 2.29 -9.29 17.07
N THR A 374 2.10 -9.25 18.39
CA THR A 374 3.11 -8.80 19.38
C THR A 374 4.25 -9.78 19.48
#